data_AF-A0A845YK71-F1
#
_entry.id   AF-A0A845YK71-F1
#
_cell.length_a   1.000
_cell.length_b   1.000
_cell.length_c   1.000
_cell.angle_alpha   90.00
_cell.angle_beta   90.00
_cell.angle_gamma   90.00
#
_symmetry.space_group_name_H-M   'P 1'
#
loop_
_entity.id
_entity.type
_entity.pdbx_description
1 polymer ?
#
loop_
_entity_poly.entity_id
_entity_poly.type
_entity_poly.pdbx_seq_one_letter_code
_entity_poly.pdbx_strand_id
1 'polypeptide(L)'
;MTHSTIGRQKPSKVRVSSAEASTLPIAVQITATLDQPIETQAVSRHYQDTADSIHYRMTKDEWLLAWDELKPAEIKVLYYLRSVDPWGDKARGISVTELAKTLKYNKGTVSRALKKLDHTGWISLEIETATIKLNTKDSTHDLELSLDNDVASRSQALPTDNSADRQTTQQIARQHLAPETQTAQDSQNALNSLKLNKLTTHIEPECGVVSVFKDQEVNPDVSIPDRPVAFPKKSGPVHKPMPIEKELITPPILQPAKKLGVNITDRPLLEMVKQWPERVEDAIAALEEKANRVQSPTRFLVRAIKDGWQPETPRKTSTPGFGQWFREGRSRYLMVASQRVDGILKVLMACDEWVPYDLLQTLSWDEIAARFGGPKQECYAS
;
A
#
# COMPACT_ATOMS: atom_id res chain seq x y z
N MET A 1 48.05 -59.48 6.23
CA MET A 1 47.90 -60.42 5.11
C MET A 1 46.42 -60.76 4.97
N THR A 2 45.73 -60.16 4.00
CA THR A 2 44.77 -60.79 3.06
C THR A 2 44.04 -59.65 2.32
N HIS A 3 44.27 -59.63 1.01
CA HIS A 3 43.62 -58.74 0.04
C HIS A 3 42.30 -59.37 -0.44
N SER A 4 41.27 -58.57 -0.74
CA SER A 4 40.28 -58.86 -1.80
C SER A 4 39.44 -57.61 -2.08
N THR A 5 39.68 -56.90 -3.17
CA THR A 5 39.29 -57.13 -4.58
C THR A 5 37.97 -56.42 -4.90
N ILE A 6 38.14 -55.25 -5.53
CA ILE A 6 37.09 -54.39 -6.08
C ILE A 6 36.71 -54.92 -7.47
N GLY A 7 35.45 -55.34 -7.63
CA GLY A 7 34.88 -55.72 -8.92
C GLY A 7 34.31 -54.51 -9.66
N ARG A 8 34.98 -54.08 -10.73
CA ARG A 8 34.46 -53.13 -11.74
C ARG A 8 33.47 -53.86 -12.65
N GLN A 9 32.20 -53.46 -12.65
CA GLN A 9 31.25 -53.79 -13.72
C GLN A 9 31.23 -52.67 -14.78
N LYS A 10 31.38 -53.08 -16.04
CA LYS A 10 31.22 -52.25 -17.25
C LYS A 10 29.74 -52.16 -17.61
N PRO A 11 29.20 -51.00 -18.02
CA PRO A 11 27.89 -50.95 -18.66
C PRO A 11 27.98 -51.33 -20.15
N SER A 12 27.11 -52.28 -20.51
CA SER A 12 26.90 -52.81 -21.84
C SER A 12 26.23 -51.78 -22.76
N LYS A 13 26.75 -51.73 -23.99
CA LYS A 13 26.32 -50.93 -25.13
C LYS A 13 25.06 -51.57 -25.74
N VAL A 14 23.90 -50.92 -25.66
CA VAL A 14 22.66 -51.38 -26.34
C VAL A 14 22.26 -50.40 -27.43
N ARG A 15 22.56 -50.87 -28.65
CA ARG A 15 21.80 -50.84 -29.92
C ARG A 15 20.81 -49.70 -30.21
N VAL A 16 21.13 -49.01 -31.30
CA VAL A 16 20.31 -48.13 -32.13
C VAL A 16 19.39 -48.96 -33.04
N SER A 17 18.11 -48.57 -33.14
CA SER A 17 17.17 -48.80 -34.25
C SER A 17 16.30 -47.53 -34.29
N SER A 18 16.24 -46.65 -35.29
CA SER A 18 16.18 -46.77 -36.77
C SER A 18 14.91 -47.44 -37.27
N ALA A 19 13.86 -46.62 -37.43
CA ALA A 19 12.75 -46.72 -38.38
C ALA A 19 11.79 -45.53 -38.07
N GLU A 20 11.08 -44.86 -38.97
CA GLU A 20 11.00 -44.83 -40.42
C GLU A 20 10.25 -43.52 -40.75
N ALA A 21 10.61 -42.90 -41.86
CA ALA A 21 9.94 -41.73 -42.39
C ALA A 21 8.54 -42.09 -42.91
N SER A 22 7.53 -41.26 -42.60
CA SER A 22 6.29 -41.22 -43.35
C SER A 22 5.96 -39.78 -43.71
N THR A 23 6.45 -39.41 -44.89
CA THR A 23 6.11 -38.21 -45.64
C THR A 23 4.86 -38.53 -46.44
N LEU A 24 3.77 -37.77 -46.26
CA LEU A 24 2.70 -37.67 -47.24
C LEU A 24 2.48 -36.20 -47.64
N PRO A 25 2.27 -35.92 -48.94
CA PRO A 25 2.16 -34.57 -49.48
C PRO A 25 0.72 -34.06 -49.58
N ILE A 26 0.60 -32.73 -49.42
CA ILE A 26 -0.18 -31.78 -50.24
C ILE A 26 -1.69 -32.06 -50.42
N ALA A 27 -2.51 -31.17 -49.88
CA ALA A 27 -3.63 -30.58 -50.63
C ALA A 27 -3.99 -29.21 -50.05
N VAL A 28 -3.47 -28.17 -50.70
CA VAL A 28 -3.94 -26.79 -50.58
C VAL A 28 -5.31 -26.71 -51.24
N GLN A 29 -6.36 -26.46 -50.46
CA GLN A 29 -7.62 -25.94 -50.99
C GLN A 29 -7.79 -24.52 -50.46
N ILE A 30 -7.49 -23.56 -51.35
CA ILE A 30 -7.91 -22.17 -51.22
C ILE A 30 -9.28 -22.11 -51.89
N THR A 31 -10.34 -22.17 -51.11
CA THR A 31 -11.67 -21.77 -51.55
C THR A 31 -11.95 -20.39 -50.98
N ALA A 32 -11.92 -19.41 -51.89
CA ALA A 32 -12.46 -18.07 -51.67
C ALA A 32 -13.95 -18.19 -51.33
N THR A 33 -14.38 -17.63 -50.21
CA THR A 33 -15.81 -17.45 -49.91
C THR A 33 -15.99 -16.18 -49.07
N LEU A 34 -16.48 -15.17 -49.78
CA LEU A 34 -17.57 -14.27 -49.40
C LEU A 34 -17.33 -13.29 -48.22
N ASP A 35 -17.14 -12.05 -48.66
CA ASP A 35 -17.35 -10.78 -47.97
C ASP A 35 -18.64 -10.80 -47.12
N GLN A 36 -18.46 -10.80 -45.80
CA GLN A 36 -19.51 -10.53 -44.80
C GLN A 36 -18.96 -9.40 -43.90
N PRO A 37 -19.75 -8.33 -43.65
CA PRO A 37 -19.33 -7.27 -42.76
C PRO A 37 -19.12 -7.86 -41.36
N ILE A 38 -17.91 -7.68 -40.83
CA ILE A 38 -17.57 -8.02 -39.44
C ILE A 38 -18.39 -7.08 -38.56
N GLU A 39 -19.61 -7.50 -38.24
CA GLU A 39 -20.41 -6.93 -37.18
C GLU A 39 -19.66 -7.14 -35.87
N THR A 40 -19.27 -6.02 -35.26
CA THR A 40 -18.67 -5.88 -33.93
C THR A 40 -19.68 -6.29 -32.84
N GLN A 41 -20.19 -7.52 -32.87
CA GLN A 41 -21.15 -8.06 -31.91
C GLN A 41 -20.53 -9.13 -30.98
N ALA A 42 -19.23 -9.43 -31.12
CA ALA A 42 -18.57 -10.48 -30.34
C ALA A 42 -18.08 -10.05 -28.94
N VAL A 43 -18.10 -8.76 -28.59
CA VAL A 43 -17.63 -8.30 -27.25
C VAL A 43 -18.77 -8.30 -26.22
N SER A 44 -20.04 -8.36 -26.63
CA SER A 44 -21.19 -8.27 -25.72
C SER A 44 -21.65 -9.59 -25.08
N ARG A 45 -21.14 -10.76 -25.50
CA ARG A 45 -21.65 -12.06 -25.03
C ARG A 45 -20.99 -12.61 -23.77
N HIS A 46 -19.89 -12.01 -23.30
CA HIS A 46 -19.23 -12.47 -22.06
C HIS A 46 -19.76 -11.85 -20.76
N TYR A 47 -20.78 -10.98 -20.82
CA TYR A 47 -21.29 -10.25 -19.64
C TYR A 47 -22.64 -10.72 -19.10
N GLN A 48 -23.33 -11.67 -19.76
CA GLN A 48 -24.69 -12.04 -19.36
C GLN A 48 -24.77 -13.19 -18.34
N ASP A 49 -23.66 -13.88 -18.04
CA ASP A 49 -23.67 -15.12 -17.26
C ASP A 49 -23.15 -14.99 -15.81
N THR A 50 -23.02 -13.75 -15.30
CA THR A 50 -22.61 -13.48 -13.90
C THR A 50 -23.63 -12.65 -13.13
N ALA A 51 -24.91 -12.70 -13.50
CA ALA A 51 -25.97 -11.89 -12.88
C ALA A 51 -26.11 -12.09 -11.35
N ASP A 52 -25.61 -13.21 -10.81
CA ASP A 52 -25.62 -13.49 -9.37
C ASP A 52 -24.28 -13.22 -8.66
N SER A 53 -23.24 -12.80 -9.39
CA SER A 53 -22.00 -12.36 -8.77
C SER A 53 -22.15 -10.91 -8.33
N ILE A 54 -22.55 -10.72 -7.07
CA ILE A 54 -22.69 -9.41 -6.38
C ILE A 54 -21.36 -8.62 -6.37
N HIS A 55 -20.24 -9.24 -6.76
CA HIS A 55 -18.91 -8.66 -6.66
C HIS A 55 -18.36 -8.33 -8.05
N TYR A 56 -18.19 -7.04 -8.31
CA TYR A 56 -17.46 -6.55 -9.49
C TYR A 56 -16.02 -7.08 -9.47
N ARG A 57 -15.66 -7.90 -10.45
CA ARG A 57 -14.25 -8.24 -10.71
C ARG A 57 -13.67 -7.17 -11.60
N MET A 58 -12.98 -6.20 -11.00
CA MET A 58 -12.23 -5.21 -11.75
C MET A 58 -11.13 -5.91 -12.55
N THR A 59 -11.06 -5.61 -13.84
CA THR A 59 -10.01 -6.17 -14.69
C THR A 59 -8.65 -5.60 -14.28
N LYS A 60 -7.59 -6.38 -14.53
CA LYS A 60 -6.22 -5.94 -14.21
C LYS A 60 -5.88 -4.63 -14.91
N ASP A 61 -6.32 -4.48 -16.15
CA ASP A 61 -6.02 -3.32 -16.99
C ASP A 61 -6.72 -2.06 -16.47
N GLU A 62 -7.99 -2.16 -16.07
CA GLU A 62 -8.70 -1.06 -15.40
C GLU A 62 -8.01 -0.62 -14.11
N TRP A 63 -7.50 -1.58 -13.32
CA TRP A 63 -6.80 -1.25 -12.08
C TRP A 63 -5.50 -0.51 -12.34
N LEU A 64 -4.74 -0.90 -13.36
CA LEU A 64 -3.50 -0.24 -13.74
C LEU A 64 -3.76 1.20 -14.22
N LEU A 65 -4.81 1.41 -15.02
CA LEU A 65 -5.22 2.75 -15.47
C LEU A 65 -5.62 3.63 -14.28
N ALA A 66 -6.46 3.12 -13.37
CA ALA A 66 -6.88 3.86 -12.19
C ALA A 66 -5.69 4.22 -11.28
N TRP A 67 -4.68 3.34 -11.18
CA TRP A 67 -3.51 3.58 -10.34
C TRP A 67 -2.57 4.66 -10.91
N ASP A 68 -2.51 4.81 -12.23
CA ASP A 68 -1.67 5.82 -12.89
C ASP A 68 -2.32 7.22 -12.84
N GLU A 69 -3.65 7.29 -13.00
CA GLU A 69 -4.37 8.56 -13.09
C GLU A 69 -4.82 9.14 -11.75
N LEU A 70 -5.09 8.29 -10.75
CA LEU A 70 -5.78 8.66 -9.52
C LEU A 70 -4.89 8.56 -8.27
N LYS A 71 -5.16 9.41 -7.29
CA LYS A 71 -4.50 9.35 -5.98
C LYS A 71 -5.05 8.21 -5.13
N PRO A 72 -4.29 7.71 -4.13
CA PRO A 72 -4.75 6.62 -3.27
C PRO A 72 -6.10 6.84 -2.58
N ALA A 73 -6.46 8.09 -2.27
CA ALA A 73 -7.77 8.40 -1.69
C ALA A 73 -8.90 8.34 -2.73
N GLU A 74 -8.64 8.74 -3.98
CA GLU A 74 -9.58 8.69 -5.10
C GLU A 74 -9.84 7.24 -5.49
N ILE A 75 -8.80 6.41 -5.57
CA ILE A 75 -8.90 4.97 -5.86
C ILE A 75 -9.79 4.26 -4.84
N LYS A 76 -9.62 4.55 -3.54
CA LYS A 76 -10.46 3.94 -2.49
C LYS A 76 -11.92 4.38 -2.58
N VAL A 77 -12.18 5.64 -2.91
CA VAL A 77 -13.54 6.13 -3.12
C VAL A 77 -14.17 5.42 -4.31
N LEU A 78 -13.47 5.33 -5.44
CA LEU A 78 -13.92 4.61 -6.63
C LEU A 78 -14.22 3.14 -6.32
N TYR A 79 -13.34 2.47 -5.60
CA TYR A 79 -13.52 1.07 -5.21
C TYR A 79 -14.75 0.85 -4.33
N TYR A 80 -14.99 1.77 -3.38
CA TYR A 80 -16.20 1.71 -2.57
C TYR A 80 -17.46 1.90 -3.41
N LEU A 81 -17.48 2.89 -4.32
CA LEU A 81 -18.62 3.13 -5.20
C LEU A 81 -18.94 1.88 -6.04
N ARG A 82 -17.92 1.24 -6.63
CA ARG A 82 -18.08 -0.02 -7.39
C ARG A 82 -18.53 -1.22 -6.55
N SER A 83 -18.22 -1.23 -5.25
CA SER A 83 -18.74 -2.28 -4.36
C SER A 83 -20.23 -2.12 -4.07
N VAL A 84 -20.75 -0.89 -4.19
CA VAL A 84 -22.15 -0.55 -3.93
C VAL A 84 -22.98 -0.67 -5.22
N ASP A 85 -22.41 -0.27 -6.35
CA ASP A 85 -22.96 -0.45 -7.68
C ASP A 85 -21.85 -0.87 -8.67
N PRO A 86 -21.68 -2.19 -8.89
CA PRO A 86 -20.72 -2.75 -9.83
C PRO A 86 -20.82 -2.21 -11.26
N TRP A 87 -22.05 -1.96 -11.73
CA TRP A 87 -22.32 -1.68 -13.14
C TRP A 87 -22.56 -0.18 -13.40
N GLY A 88 -22.92 0.58 -12.37
CA GLY A 88 -23.18 2.02 -12.52
C GLY A 88 -24.50 2.33 -13.22
N ASP A 89 -25.36 1.32 -13.40
CA ASP A 89 -26.65 1.47 -14.08
C ASP A 89 -27.68 2.22 -13.23
N LYS A 90 -27.46 2.31 -11.90
CA LYS A 90 -28.43 2.88 -10.98
C LYS A 90 -27.92 4.21 -10.45
N ALA A 91 -28.67 5.27 -10.73
CA ALA A 91 -28.50 6.54 -10.03
C ALA A 91 -28.81 6.32 -8.53
N ARG A 92 -27.75 6.29 -7.71
CA ARG A 92 -27.86 6.08 -6.27
C ARG A 92 -27.38 7.32 -5.53
N GLY A 93 -28.27 7.92 -4.75
CA GLY A 93 -27.92 9.02 -3.86
C GLY A 93 -27.01 8.54 -2.73
N ILE A 94 -25.70 8.80 -2.84
CA ILE A 94 -24.72 8.47 -1.79
C ILE A 94 -24.32 9.75 -1.06
N SER A 95 -24.53 9.79 0.26
CA SER A 95 -24.16 10.96 1.05
C SER A 95 -22.64 11.02 1.30
N VAL A 96 -22.02 12.17 1.04
CA VAL A 96 -20.58 12.39 1.28
C VAL A 96 -20.21 12.17 2.75
N THR A 97 -21.14 12.44 3.68
CA THR A 97 -20.93 12.25 5.11
C THR A 97 -20.84 10.76 5.49
N GLU A 98 -21.71 9.93 4.93
CA GLU A 98 -21.68 8.49 5.16
C GLU A 98 -20.42 7.87 4.53
N LEU A 99 -20.11 8.25 3.29
CA LEU A 99 -18.92 7.79 2.59
C LEU A 99 -17.63 8.13 3.36
N ALA A 100 -17.54 9.35 3.88
CA ALA A 100 -16.43 9.79 4.73
C ALA A 100 -16.32 8.98 6.03
N LYS A 101 -17.45 8.68 6.68
CA LYS A 101 -17.49 7.87 7.90
C LYS A 101 -17.03 6.43 7.63
N THR A 102 -17.50 5.83 6.54
CA THR A 102 -17.19 4.43 6.18
C THR A 102 -15.71 4.27 5.80
N LEU A 103 -15.17 5.19 5.00
CA LEU A 103 -13.78 5.15 4.56
C LEU A 103 -12.78 5.71 5.58
N LYS A 104 -13.26 6.27 6.69
CA LYS A 104 -12.45 6.99 7.70
C LYS A 104 -11.62 8.13 7.06
N TYR A 105 -12.22 8.85 6.12
CA TYR A 105 -11.63 10.03 5.49
C TYR A 105 -12.35 11.31 5.89
N ASN A 106 -11.64 12.43 5.78
CA ASN A 106 -12.26 13.74 5.96
C ASN A 106 -13.27 14.02 4.83
N LYS A 107 -14.41 14.64 5.14
CA LYS A 107 -15.45 14.99 4.16
C LYS A 107 -14.90 15.80 2.99
N GLY A 108 -13.97 16.72 3.25
CA GLY A 108 -13.31 17.51 2.22
C GLY A 108 -12.44 16.68 1.26
N THR A 109 -11.79 15.63 1.76
CA THR A 109 -11.01 14.69 0.91
C THR A 109 -11.93 13.91 -0.01
N VAL A 110 -13.03 13.37 0.53
CA VAL A 110 -14.03 12.64 -0.25
C VAL A 110 -14.68 13.53 -1.31
N SER A 111 -15.05 14.76 -0.95
CA SER A 111 -15.63 15.71 -1.90
C SER A 111 -14.67 16.06 -3.05
N ARG A 112 -13.38 16.31 -2.76
CA ARG A 112 -12.36 16.55 -3.80
C ARG A 112 -12.16 15.31 -4.68
N ALA A 113 -12.16 14.13 -4.09
CA ALA A 113 -12.02 12.87 -4.82
C ALA A 113 -13.19 12.64 -5.78
N LEU A 114 -14.44 12.82 -5.33
CA LEU A 114 -15.63 12.70 -6.17
C LEU A 114 -15.59 13.67 -7.35
N LYS A 115 -15.23 14.94 -7.12
CA LYS A 115 -15.06 15.91 -8.20
C LYS A 115 -13.97 15.48 -9.19
N LYS A 116 -12.85 14.96 -8.71
CA LYS A 116 -11.75 14.52 -9.58
C LYS A 116 -12.18 13.32 -10.44
N LEU A 117 -12.86 12.34 -9.84
CA LEU A 117 -13.40 11.17 -10.55
C LEU A 117 -14.42 11.54 -11.62
N ASP A 118 -15.25 12.54 -11.34
CA ASP A 118 -16.21 13.11 -12.30
C ASP A 118 -15.49 13.80 -13.47
N HIS A 119 -14.46 14.61 -13.18
CA HIS A 119 -13.66 15.27 -14.22
C HIS A 119 -12.87 14.31 -15.10
N THR A 120 -12.45 13.16 -14.56
CA THR A 120 -11.72 12.13 -15.31
C THR A 120 -12.67 11.16 -16.03
N GLY A 121 -13.99 11.30 -15.88
CA GLY A 121 -14.98 10.46 -16.56
C GLY A 121 -15.11 9.05 -15.97
N TRP A 122 -14.61 8.83 -14.75
CA TRP A 122 -14.76 7.54 -14.06
C TRP A 122 -16.15 7.38 -13.42
N ILE A 123 -16.78 8.49 -13.06
CA ILE A 123 -18.16 8.56 -12.56
C ILE A 123 -18.87 9.74 -13.21
N SER A 124 -20.20 9.72 -13.22
CA SER A 124 -21.02 10.89 -13.57
C SER A 124 -21.69 11.40 -12.30
N LEU A 125 -21.28 12.58 -11.82
CA LEU A 125 -21.80 13.14 -10.59
C LEU A 125 -22.97 14.11 -10.87
N GLU A 126 -24.18 13.71 -10.52
CA GLU A 126 -25.34 14.61 -10.50
C GLU A 126 -25.55 15.18 -9.09
N ILE A 127 -25.49 16.51 -8.95
CA ILE A 127 -25.68 17.20 -7.67
C ILE A 127 -27.17 17.53 -7.52
N GLU A 128 -27.96 16.61 -6.98
CA GLU A 128 -29.41 16.79 -6.82
C GLU A 128 -29.79 17.87 -5.79
N THR A 129 -29.05 18.00 -4.68
CA THR A 129 -29.39 18.97 -3.62
C THR A 129 -28.17 19.68 -3.04
N ALA A 130 -28.13 21.00 -3.17
CA ALA A 130 -27.22 21.87 -2.44
C ALA A 130 -28.04 22.79 -1.53
N THR A 131 -28.20 22.42 -0.25
CA THR A 131 -28.82 23.29 0.75
C THR A 131 -27.81 24.32 1.23
N ILE A 132 -27.80 25.49 0.59
CA ILE A 132 -26.97 26.63 0.99
C ILE A 132 -27.78 27.44 2.01
N LYS A 133 -27.54 27.20 3.30
CA LYS A 133 -28.00 28.10 4.37
C LYS A 133 -26.89 29.11 4.65
N LEU A 134 -27.08 30.33 4.16
CA LEU A 134 -26.25 31.47 4.55
C LEU A 134 -26.65 31.89 5.95
N ASN A 135 -25.89 31.45 6.94
CA ASN A 135 -25.99 32.02 8.28
C ASN A 135 -25.25 33.36 8.26
N THR A 136 -25.93 34.42 7.81
CA THR A 136 -25.57 35.77 8.26
C THR A 136 -25.68 35.71 9.77
N LYS A 137 -24.55 35.84 10.48
CA LYS A 137 -24.63 36.09 11.91
C LYS A 137 -25.49 37.34 12.04
N ASP A 138 -26.66 37.21 12.65
CA ASP A 138 -27.40 38.37 13.13
C ASP A 138 -26.40 39.13 13.98
N SER A 139 -25.84 40.21 13.44
CA SER A 139 -25.13 41.19 14.21
C SER A 139 -26.20 41.95 14.98
N THR A 140 -26.80 41.28 15.97
CA THR A 140 -27.49 41.89 17.11
C THR A 140 -26.45 42.44 18.10
N HIS A 141 -25.47 43.15 17.54
CA HIS A 141 -24.94 44.31 18.23
C HIS A 141 -25.63 45.48 17.55
N ASP A 142 -26.39 46.23 18.34
CA ASP A 142 -26.68 47.63 18.10
C ASP A 142 -25.55 48.26 17.28
N LEU A 143 -25.80 48.45 15.99
CA LEU A 143 -25.15 49.50 15.24
C LEU A 143 -25.83 50.80 15.69
N GLU A 144 -25.59 51.19 16.94
CA GLU A 144 -25.14 52.55 17.18
C GLU A 144 -23.90 52.70 16.30
N LEU A 145 -24.13 53.18 15.08
CA LEU A 145 -23.09 53.72 14.24
C LEU A 145 -22.42 54.78 15.10
N SER A 146 -21.27 54.44 15.70
CA SER A 146 -20.42 55.41 16.38
C SER A 146 -20.19 56.55 15.38
N LEU A 147 -20.81 57.69 15.66
CA LEU A 147 -20.67 58.92 14.88
C LEU A 147 -19.24 59.49 14.96
N ASP A 148 -18.35 58.85 15.73
CA ASP A 148 -16.98 59.28 15.99
C ASP A 148 -15.93 58.42 15.27
N ASN A 149 -16.21 57.99 14.04
CA ASN A 149 -15.11 57.81 13.09
C ASN A 149 -14.68 59.19 12.60
N ASP A 150 -13.95 59.91 13.46
CA ASP A 150 -13.09 61.02 13.08
C ASP A 150 -12.05 60.47 12.10
N VAL A 151 -12.41 60.57 10.83
CA VAL A 151 -11.52 60.38 9.69
C VAL A 151 -10.40 61.38 9.90
N ALA A 152 -9.27 60.89 10.43
CA ALA A 152 -8.04 61.64 10.52
C ALA A 152 -7.74 62.26 9.16
N SER A 153 -8.14 63.52 9.03
CA SER A 153 -7.81 64.42 7.94
C SER A 153 -6.34 64.77 8.11
N ARG A 154 -5.47 63.81 7.76
CA ARG A 154 -4.06 64.09 7.54
C ARG A 154 -3.79 63.99 6.05
N SER A 155 -4.00 65.13 5.43
CA SER A 155 -3.35 65.61 4.22
C SER A 155 -1.87 65.20 4.20
N GLN A 156 -1.59 64.07 3.57
CA GLN A 156 -0.32 63.86 2.87
C GLN A 156 -0.67 63.84 1.38
N ALA A 157 -0.37 64.97 0.74
CA ALA A 157 -0.40 65.11 -0.69
C ALA A 157 0.54 64.06 -1.30
N LEU A 158 -0.03 62.97 -1.79
CA LEU A 158 0.67 62.07 -2.70
C LEU A 158 0.87 62.80 -4.04
N PRO A 159 2.06 62.72 -4.65
CA PRO A 159 2.32 63.33 -5.95
C PRO A 159 1.39 62.72 -7.00
N THR A 160 0.54 63.53 -7.61
CA THR A 160 -0.41 63.15 -8.66
C THR A 160 0.22 63.07 -10.06
N ASP A 161 1.55 63.10 -10.18
CA ASP A 161 2.21 63.09 -11.47
C ASP A 161 2.60 61.67 -11.91
N ASN A 162 1.59 60.85 -12.20
CA ASN A 162 1.74 59.57 -12.91
C ASN A 162 1.57 59.78 -14.43
N SER A 163 2.20 60.82 -14.99
CA SER A 163 2.22 61.06 -16.44
C SER A 163 3.09 60.06 -17.22
N ALA A 164 3.90 59.25 -16.52
CA ALA A 164 4.81 58.27 -17.15
C ALA A 164 4.23 56.85 -17.33
N ASP A 165 3.12 56.49 -16.69
CA ASP A 165 2.66 55.09 -16.62
C ASP A 165 1.54 54.73 -17.64
N ARG A 166 1.48 55.46 -18.76
CA ARG A 166 0.52 55.18 -19.84
C ARG A 166 0.94 54.00 -20.74
N GLN A 167 2.16 53.50 -20.60
CA GLN A 167 2.67 52.39 -21.42
C GLN A 167 2.40 51.00 -20.82
N THR A 168 2.26 50.87 -19.50
CA THR A 168 2.10 49.57 -18.83
C THR A 168 0.71 48.96 -19.11
N THR A 169 -0.34 49.77 -19.19
CA THR A 169 -1.69 49.30 -19.56
C THR A 169 -1.80 48.87 -21.03
N GLN A 170 -1.01 49.46 -21.94
CA GLN A 170 -1.01 49.06 -23.36
C GLN A 170 -0.23 47.76 -23.62
N GLN A 171 0.79 47.43 -22.80
CA GLN A 171 1.51 46.17 -22.91
C GLN A 171 0.66 44.97 -22.46
N ILE A 172 -0.14 45.13 -21.41
CA ILE A 172 -1.03 44.05 -20.92
C ILE A 172 -2.15 43.76 -21.93
N ALA A 173 -2.70 44.80 -22.57
CA ALA A 173 -3.75 44.63 -23.58
C ALA A 173 -3.25 43.94 -24.87
N ARG A 174 -1.96 43.99 -25.19
CA ARG A 174 -1.40 43.37 -26.41
C ARG A 174 -1.05 41.88 -26.27
N GLN A 175 -0.92 41.35 -25.05
CA GLN A 175 -0.58 39.93 -24.85
C GLN A 175 -1.78 38.98 -25.03
N HIS A 176 -3.02 39.50 -25.07
CA HIS A 176 -4.23 38.69 -25.24
C HIS A 176 -4.78 38.66 -26.67
N LEU A 177 -4.10 39.26 -27.66
CA LEU A 177 -4.47 39.22 -29.08
C LEU A 177 -3.33 38.63 -29.92
N ALA A 178 -3.04 37.35 -29.73
CA ALA A 178 -2.30 36.57 -30.72
C ALA A 178 -3.26 35.52 -31.31
N PRO A 179 -3.59 35.58 -32.61
CA PRO A 179 -4.42 34.58 -33.25
C PRO A 179 -3.62 33.27 -33.42
N GLU A 180 -4.13 32.18 -32.85
CA GLU A 180 -3.66 30.83 -33.14
C GLU A 180 -3.85 30.55 -34.63
N THR A 181 -2.73 30.63 -35.37
CA THR A 181 -2.72 30.27 -36.78
C THR A 181 -2.39 28.80 -36.89
N GLN A 182 -3.44 28.05 -37.21
CA GLN A 182 -3.42 26.65 -37.60
C GLN A 182 -2.53 26.49 -38.85
N THR A 183 -1.42 25.76 -38.74
CA THR A 183 -0.72 25.22 -39.91
C THR A 183 -0.40 23.76 -39.68
N ALA A 184 -0.87 22.94 -40.62
CA ALA A 184 -0.58 21.53 -40.73
C ALA A 184 0.84 21.28 -41.24
N GLN A 185 1.24 20.02 -41.08
CA GLN A 185 2.11 19.23 -41.95
C GLN A 185 3.64 19.35 -41.86
N ASP A 186 4.17 18.18 -41.52
CA ASP A 186 5.34 17.51 -42.09
C ASP A 186 6.75 17.88 -41.63
N SER A 187 7.49 16.80 -41.35
CA SER A 187 8.94 16.67 -41.14
C SER A 187 9.42 17.02 -39.72
N GLN A 188 10.24 16.23 -39.02
CA GLN A 188 11.07 15.12 -39.44
C GLN A 188 11.56 14.35 -38.21
N ASN A 189 11.79 13.05 -38.43
CA ASN A 189 12.63 12.15 -37.66
C ASN A 189 13.91 12.81 -37.11
N ALA A 190 14.19 12.62 -35.81
CA ALA A 190 15.46 12.11 -35.27
C ALA A 190 15.60 12.48 -33.79
N LEU A 191 15.41 11.51 -32.88
CA LEU A 191 16.27 11.23 -31.73
C LEU A 191 15.62 10.18 -30.81
N ASN A 192 15.45 8.97 -31.36
CA ASN A 192 15.33 7.75 -30.58
C ASN A 192 16.62 6.96 -30.74
N SER A 193 17.59 7.20 -29.85
CA SER A 193 18.63 6.22 -29.57
C SER A 193 19.45 6.64 -28.35
N LEU A 194 19.74 5.65 -27.50
CA LEU A 194 20.58 5.65 -26.30
C LEU A 194 19.91 6.02 -24.96
N LYS A 195 19.22 5.04 -24.37
CA LYS A 195 19.71 4.34 -23.16
C LYS A 195 18.76 3.20 -22.78
N LEU A 196 18.88 2.09 -23.52
CA LEU A 196 18.52 0.78 -23.01
C LEU A 196 19.83 0.11 -22.58
N ASN A 197 19.95 -0.23 -21.29
CA ASN A 197 20.73 -1.33 -20.70
C ASN A 197 20.87 -1.08 -19.18
N LYS A 198 20.08 -1.76 -18.35
CA LYS A 198 20.56 -2.91 -17.54
C LYS A 198 19.52 -3.34 -16.48
N LEU A 199 19.09 -4.59 -16.65
CA LEU A 199 18.82 -5.59 -15.61
C LEU A 199 17.76 -5.29 -14.53
N THR A 200 16.55 -5.71 -14.87
CA THR A 200 15.63 -6.55 -14.10
C THR A 200 16.23 -7.27 -12.88
N THR A 201 15.74 -6.93 -11.69
CA THR A 201 15.56 -7.88 -10.58
C THR A 201 14.13 -7.76 -10.08
N HIS A 202 13.37 -8.81 -10.37
CA HIS A 202 11.99 -9.04 -9.97
C HIS A 202 11.94 -9.30 -8.46
N ILE A 203 11.38 -8.37 -7.68
CA ILE A 203 11.02 -8.58 -6.27
C ILE A 203 9.50 -8.52 -6.20
N GLU A 204 8.87 -9.67 -5.93
CA GLU A 204 7.45 -9.74 -5.58
C GLU A 204 7.22 -9.06 -4.22
N PRO A 205 6.17 -8.24 -4.05
CA PRO A 205 5.74 -7.82 -2.73
C PRO A 205 4.78 -8.86 -2.13
N GLU A 206 5.24 -9.59 -1.12
CA GLU A 206 4.39 -10.39 -0.23
C GLU A 206 3.33 -9.51 0.46
N CYS A 207 2.07 -9.95 0.41
CA CYS A 207 0.94 -9.34 1.11
C CYS A 207 1.16 -9.32 2.62
N GLY A 208 1.20 -8.11 3.20
CA GLY A 208 1.20 -7.90 4.64
C GLY A 208 -0.16 -8.14 5.28
N VAL A 209 -0.21 -9.04 6.26
CA VAL A 209 -1.32 -9.23 7.19
C VAL A 209 -1.35 -8.05 8.16
N VAL A 210 -2.38 -7.19 8.07
CA VAL A 210 -2.61 -6.09 9.00
C VAL A 210 -3.43 -6.58 10.19
N SER A 211 -2.78 -6.71 11.34
CA SER A 211 -3.43 -6.90 12.64
C SER A 211 -4.05 -5.57 13.10
N VAL A 212 -5.36 -5.59 13.37
CA VAL A 212 -6.15 -4.46 13.87
C VAL A 212 -6.16 -4.53 15.41
N PHE A 213 -5.42 -3.64 16.07
CA PHE A 213 -5.62 -3.35 17.49
C PHE A 213 -6.75 -2.32 17.66
N LYS A 214 -7.70 -2.63 18.53
CA LYS A 214 -8.73 -1.71 19.03
C LYS A 214 -8.15 -1.02 20.28
N ASP A 215 -8.01 0.29 20.22
CA ASP A 215 -7.96 1.12 21.42
C ASP A 215 -9.24 1.96 21.50
N GLN A 216 -9.91 1.82 22.65
CA GLN A 216 -11.13 2.51 23.03
C GLN A 216 -10.73 3.56 24.07
N GLU A 217 -10.54 4.80 23.62
CA GLU A 217 -10.20 5.92 24.50
C GLU A 217 -11.50 6.61 24.96
N VAL A 218 -11.80 6.44 26.25
CA VAL A 218 -12.88 7.12 26.97
C VAL A 218 -12.35 8.48 27.39
N ASN A 219 -13.02 9.54 26.93
CA ASN A 219 -12.68 10.93 27.24
C ASN A 219 -13.79 11.50 28.13
N PRO A 220 -13.58 11.76 29.44
CA PRO A 220 -14.51 12.55 30.21
C PRO A 220 -14.11 14.03 30.16
N ASP A 221 -15.10 14.79 29.73
CA ASP A 221 -15.23 16.24 29.74
C ASP A 221 -14.90 16.84 31.12
N VAL A 222 -13.91 17.74 31.18
CA VAL A 222 -13.61 18.53 32.39
C VAL A 222 -13.61 20.00 32.01
N SER A 223 -14.70 20.66 32.38
CA SER A 223 -14.89 22.11 32.29
C SER A 223 -13.92 22.85 33.21
N ILE A 224 -13.10 23.72 32.64
CA ILE A 224 -12.21 24.64 33.37
C ILE A 224 -12.92 25.98 33.53
N PRO A 225 -13.13 26.50 34.76
CA PRO A 225 -13.65 27.85 34.97
C PRO A 225 -12.51 28.88 34.88
N ASP A 226 -12.78 29.95 34.14
CA ASP A 226 -11.93 31.13 34.02
C ASP A 226 -11.64 31.77 35.39
N ARG A 227 -10.36 31.86 35.74
CA ARG A 227 -9.89 32.59 36.92
C ARG A 227 -8.87 33.66 36.50
N PRO A 228 -9.16 34.96 36.68
CA PRO A 228 -8.18 36.01 36.42
C PRO A 228 -7.21 36.08 37.60
N VAL A 229 -5.93 35.81 37.34
CA VAL A 229 -4.86 35.98 38.34
C VAL A 229 -4.04 37.21 37.96
N ALA A 230 -4.09 38.22 38.84
CA ALA A 230 -3.26 39.40 38.79
C ALA A 230 -1.77 39.02 38.95
N PHE A 231 -0.92 39.56 38.07
CA PHE A 231 0.52 39.41 38.14
C PHE A 231 1.13 40.42 39.13
N PRO A 232 1.76 39.98 40.24
CA PRO A 232 2.66 40.86 40.97
C PRO A 232 4.04 40.84 40.31
N LYS A 233 4.49 42.01 39.86
CA LYS A 233 5.91 42.27 39.53
C LYS A 233 6.74 42.05 40.80
N LYS A 234 7.51 40.97 40.86
CA LYS A 234 8.52 40.74 41.89
C LYS A 234 9.89 40.62 41.23
N SER A 235 10.61 41.74 41.20
CA SER A 235 12.04 41.82 40.96
C SER A 235 12.78 41.18 42.15
N GLY A 236 13.45 40.06 41.90
CA GLY A 236 14.29 39.35 42.87
C GLY A 236 15.51 38.72 42.18
N PRO A 237 16.59 38.47 42.92
CA PRO A 237 17.95 38.47 42.40
C PRO A 237 18.28 37.25 41.55
N VAL A 238 19.06 37.50 40.50
CA VAL A 238 19.65 36.54 39.58
C VAL A 238 20.47 35.51 40.37
N HIS A 239 19.86 34.35 40.63
CA HIS A 239 20.59 33.17 41.08
C HIS A 239 21.40 32.63 39.91
N LYS A 240 22.73 32.58 40.09
CA LYS A 240 23.64 31.90 39.18
C LYS A 240 23.19 30.44 39.02
N PRO A 241 23.00 29.95 37.78
CA PRO A 241 22.67 28.54 37.56
C PRO A 241 23.87 27.69 37.99
N MET A 242 23.68 26.87 39.02
CA MET A 242 24.63 25.81 39.35
C MET A 242 24.56 24.75 38.24
N PRO A 243 25.70 24.33 37.67
CA PRO A 243 25.75 23.23 36.73
C PRO A 243 25.52 21.94 37.54
N ILE A 244 24.27 21.49 37.57
CA ILE A 244 23.93 20.14 38.02
C ILE A 244 24.20 19.22 36.83
N GLU A 245 25.48 18.92 36.60
CA GLU A 245 25.90 17.80 35.76
C GLU A 245 25.54 16.51 36.50
N LYS A 246 24.26 16.13 36.41
CA LYS A 246 23.88 14.75 36.69
C LYS A 246 24.47 13.92 35.56
N GLU A 247 25.66 13.37 35.80
CA GLU A 247 26.21 12.31 34.97
C GLU A 247 25.09 11.29 34.72
N LEU A 248 24.65 11.22 33.47
CA LEU A 248 23.59 10.33 33.04
C LEU A 248 24.18 8.91 33.08
N ILE A 249 24.09 8.26 34.23
CA ILE A 249 24.52 6.88 34.41
C ILE A 249 23.72 6.04 33.42
N THR A 250 24.39 5.59 32.36
CA THR A 250 23.75 4.75 31.34
C THR A 250 23.40 3.41 31.98
N PRO A 251 22.14 2.97 31.93
CA PRO A 251 21.76 1.72 32.55
C PRO A 251 22.47 0.54 31.84
N PRO A 252 23.07 -0.40 32.58
CA PRO A 252 23.89 -1.48 32.01
C PRO A 252 23.10 -2.40 31.07
N ILE A 253 21.78 -2.48 31.22
CA ILE A 253 20.86 -3.25 30.37
C ILE A 253 20.88 -2.82 28.89
N LEU A 254 21.32 -1.59 28.58
CA LEU A 254 21.39 -1.08 27.20
C LEU A 254 22.73 -1.35 26.49
N GLN A 255 23.71 -1.97 27.17
CA GLN A 255 25.02 -2.25 26.56
C GLN A 255 24.93 -3.17 25.32
N PRO A 256 24.08 -4.21 25.26
CA PRO A 256 23.90 -5.01 24.05
C PRO A 256 23.35 -4.18 22.88
N ALA A 257 22.38 -3.30 23.15
CA ALA A 257 21.76 -2.43 22.15
C ALA A 257 22.76 -1.46 21.51
N LYS A 258 23.78 -1.02 22.26
CA LYS A 258 24.86 -0.15 21.75
C LYS A 258 25.61 -0.81 20.58
N LYS A 259 25.79 -2.14 20.59
CA LYS A 259 26.43 -2.89 19.49
C LYS A 259 25.57 -2.91 18.22
N LEU A 260 24.27 -2.72 18.35
CA LEU A 260 23.29 -2.68 17.26
C LEU A 260 23.09 -1.27 16.69
N GLY A 261 23.95 -0.30 17.07
CA GLY A 261 23.84 1.09 16.61
C GLY A 261 22.73 1.89 17.30
N VAL A 262 22.21 1.43 18.44
CA VAL A 262 21.22 2.18 19.22
C VAL A 262 21.90 3.34 19.93
N ASN A 263 21.37 4.55 19.73
CA ASN A 263 21.74 5.72 20.52
C ASN A 263 21.19 5.60 21.95
N ILE A 264 22.03 5.15 22.87
CA ILE A 264 21.72 4.96 24.31
C ILE A 264 21.52 6.26 25.09
N THR A 265 21.90 7.42 24.53
CA THR A 265 21.68 8.73 25.17
C THR A 265 20.36 9.37 24.74
N ASP A 266 19.54 8.68 23.95
CA ASP A 266 18.24 9.16 23.50
C ASP A 266 17.27 9.28 24.69
N ARG A 267 16.74 10.49 24.91
CA ARG A 267 15.89 10.80 26.07
C ARG A 267 14.58 9.97 26.08
N PRO A 268 13.83 9.85 24.96
CA PRO A 268 12.69 8.94 24.90
C PRO A 268 13.02 7.50 25.30
N LEU A 269 14.14 6.96 24.82
CA LEU A 269 14.55 5.60 25.18
C LEU A 269 14.79 5.44 26.68
N LEU A 270 15.52 6.38 27.30
CA LEU A 270 15.77 6.34 28.74
C LEU A 270 14.50 6.45 29.57
N GLU A 271 13.51 7.21 29.11
CA GLU A 271 12.20 7.32 29.75
C GLU A 271 11.41 6.01 29.68
N MET A 272 11.41 5.33 28.53
CA MET A 272 10.77 4.01 28.40
C MET A 272 11.47 2.94 29.22
N VAL A 273 12.80 2.93 29.27
CA VAL A 273 13.59 1.98 30.08
C VAL A 273 13.34 2.17 31.57
N LYS A 274 13.19 3.42 32.03
CA LYS A 274 12.81 3.72 33.41
C LYS A 274 11.40 3.23 33.74
N GLN A 275 10.49 3.28 32.77
CA GLN A 275 9.09 2.92 32.95
C GLN A 275 8.84 1.40 32.86
N TRP A 276 9.57 0.68 32.00
CA TRP A 276 9.41 -0.77 31.76
C TRP A 276 10.76 -1.49 31.60
N PRO A 277 11.55 -1.61 32.68
CA PRO A 277 12.87 -2.25 32.61
C PRO A 277 12.81 -3.73 32.21
N GLU A 278 11.74 -4.45 32.57
CA GLU A 278 11.55 -5.87 32.28
C GLU A 278 11.35 -6.19 30.79
N ARG A 279 10.92 -5.21 29.98
CA ARG A 279 10.67 -5.38 28.54
C ARG A 279 11.89 -5.12 27.67
N VAL A 280 12.96 -4.59 28.26
CA VAL A 280 14.12 -4.12 27.51
C VAL A 280 14.86 -5.29 26.87
N GLU A 281 15.00 -6.42 27.58
CA GLU A 281 15.68 -7.61 27.05
C GLU A 281 14.93 -8.22 25.86
N ASP A 282 13.60 -8.37 25.96
CA ASP A 282 12.75 -8.85 24.88
C ASP A 282 12.80 -7.92 23.66
N ALA A 283 12.76 -6.61 23.89
CA ALA A 283 12.84 -5.61 22.82
C ALA A 283 14.22 -5.60 22.13
N ILE A 284 15.30 -5.84 22.88
CA ILE A 284 16.65 -5.99 22.33
C ILE A 284 16.72 -7.27 21.47
N ALA A 285 16.18 -8.40 21.96
CA ALA A 285 16.13 -9.64 21.20
C ALA A 285 15.32 -9.49 19.88
N ALA A 286 14.19 -8.79 19.93
CA ALA A 286 13.39 -8.47 18.74
C ALA A 286 14.15 -7.56 17.74
N LEU A 287 15.00 -6.65 18.26
CA LEU A 287 15.85 -5.80 17.43
C LEU A 287 17.00 -6.59 16.79
N GLU A 288 17.63 -7.51 17.50
CA GLU A 288 18.69 -8.38 16.96
C GLU A 288 18.18 -9.20 15.76
N GLU A 289 16.96 -9.74 15.85
CA GLU A 289 16.32 -10.47 14.74
C GLU A 289 16.10 -9.59 13.50
N LYS A 290 15.78 -8.31 13.70
CA LYS A 290 15.40 -7.37 12.64
C LYS A 290 16.51 -6.38 12.29
N ALA A 291 17.72 -6.55 12.82
CA ALA A 291 18.79 -5.54 12.75
C ALA A 291 19.09 -5.06 11.31
N ASN A 292 19.05 -5.97 10.32
CA ASN A 292 19.31 -5.63 8.91
C ASN A 292 18.14 -4.93 8.19
N ARG A 293 16.95 -4.89 8.79
CA ARG A 293 15.72 -4.34 8.18
C ARG A 293 15.29 -3.00 8.78
N VAL A 294 15.88 -2.61 9.92
CA VAL A 294 15.44 -1.45 10.69
C VAL A 294 16.31 -0.24 10.33
N GLN A 295 15.70 0.80 9.75
CA GLN A 295 16.40 2.05 9.40
C GLN A 295 16.86 2.86 10.63
N SER A 296 16.14 2.75 11.75
CA SER A 296 16.42 3.51 12.98
C SER A 296 16.28 2.60 14.21
N PRO A 297 17.37 1.93 14.62
CA PRO A 297 17.37 1.01 15.77
C PRO A 297 16.83 1.62 17.07
N THR A 298 17.14 2.89 17.35
CA THR A 298 16.65 3.60 18.55
C THR A 298 15.13 3.73 18.57
N ARG A 299 14.53 4.27 17.49
CA ARG A 299 13.06 4.40 17.40
C ARG A 299 12.35 3.05 17.44
N PHE A 300 12.95 2.01 16.86
CA PHE A 300 12.43 0.65 16.96
C PHE A 300 12.40 0.18 18.42
N LEU A 301 13.51 0.34 19.15
CA LEU A 301 13.60 -0.11 20.53
C LEU A 301 12.62 0.63 21.45
N VAL A 302 12.48 1.96 21.29
CA VAL A 302 11.47 2.77 22.00
C VAL A 302 10.06 2.21 21.80
N ARG A 303 9.71 1.90 20.55
CA ARG A 303 8.39 1.36 20.21
C ARG A 303 8.19 -0.06 20.70
N ALA A 304 9.21 -0.91 20.58
CA ALA A 304 9.18 -2.30 21.04
C ALA A 304 8.97 -2.38 22.56
N ILE A 305 9.65 -1.54 23.35
CA ILE A 305 9.45 -1.47 24.81
C ILE A 305 8.02 -1.00 25.14
N LYS A 306 7.58 0.08 24.49
CA LYS A 306 6.25 0.68 24.70
C LYS A 306 5.12 -0.31 24.40
N ASP A 307 5.19 -0.94 23.23
CA ASP A 307 4.16 -1.83 22.70
C ASP A 307 4.31 -3.27 23.26
N GLY A 308 5.35 -3.56 24.05
CA GLY A 308 5.57 -4.88 24.65
C GLY A 308 5.88 -5.96 23.63
N TRP A 309 6.71 -5.65 22.63
CA TRP A 309 7.09 -6.61 21.60
C TRP A 309 7.94 -7.71 22.20
N GLN A 310 7.49 -8.95 22.05
CA GLN A 310 8.30 -10.11 22.32
C GLN A 310 9.12 -10.46 21.08
N PRO A 311 10.35 -10.98 21.22
CA PRO A 311 11.06 -11.56 20.09
C PRO A 311 10.11 -12.56 19.40
N GLU A 312 10.04 -12.56 18.06
CA GLU A 312 9.29 -13.62 17.40
C GLU A 312 9.93 -14.91 17.91
N THR A 313 9.16 -15.71 18.66
CA THR A 313 9.65 -16.97 19.24
C THR A 313 10.47 -17.62 18.14
N PRO A 314 11.79 -17.82 18.35
CA PRO A 314 12.76 -17.96 17.27
C PRO A 314 12.13 -18.88 16.26
N ARG A 315 11.77 -18.37 15.07
CA ARG A 315 10.98 -19.13 14.07
C ARG A 315 11.68 -20.46 13.97
N LYS A 316 11.11 -21.49 14.64
CA LYS A 316 11.87 -22.70 15.00
C LYS A 316 12.50 -23.14 13.71
N THR A 317 13.83 -23.03 13.69
CA THR A 317 14.75 -23.24 12.57
C THR A 317 14.04 -23.94 11.44
N SER A 318 13.90 -23.26 10.29
CA SER A 318 13.39 -23.85 9.05
C SER A 318 13.73 -25.33 9.04
N THR A 319 12.73 -26.21 9.22
CA THR A 319 12.97 -27.63 9.49
C THR A 319 13.94 -28.12 8.42
N PRO A 320 15.16 -28.56 8.80
CA PRO A 320 16.23 -28.73 7.82
C PRO A 320 15.77 -29.70 6.74
N GLY A 321 15.89 -29.27 5.48
CA GLY A 321 15.42 -30.03 4.32
C GLY A 321 13.95 -29.81 3.91
N PHE A 322 13.10 -29.22 4.75
CA PHE A 322 11.67 -29.03 4.43
C PHE A 322 11.46 -28.24 3.14
N GLY A 323 12.21 -27.16 2.92
CA GLY A 323 12.06 -26.34 1.71
C GLY A 323 12.40 -27.10 0.41
N GLN A 324 13.35 -28.04 0.44
CA GLN A 324 13.66 -28.89 -0.71
C GLN A 324 12.58 -29.95 -0.90
N TRP A 325 12.20 -30.62 0.18
CA TRP A 325 11.18 -31.65 0.18
C TRP A 325 9.81 -31.12 -0.28
N PHE A 326 9.38 -29.95 0.22
CA PHE A 326 8.11 -29.33 -0.14
C PHE A 326 8.07 -28.92 -1.62
N ARG A 327 9.19 -28.41 -2.16
CA ARG A 327 9.31 -28.11 -3.59
C ARG A 327 9.19 -29.35 -4.45
N GLU A 328 9.81 -30.47 -4.05
CA GLU A 328 9.69 -31.74 -4.76
C GLU A 328 8.24 -32.26 -4.70
N GLY A 329 7.60 -32.25 -3.52
CA GLY A 329 6.20 -32.66 -3.36
C GLY A 329 5.22 -31.82 -4.20
N ARG A 330 5.45 -30.50 -4.30
CA ARG A 330 4.68 -29.62 -5.21
C ARG A 330 4.91 -29.95 -6.68
N SER A 331 6.16 -30.24 -7.09
CA SER A 331 6.46 -30.63 -8.47
C SER A 331 5.79 -31.93 -8.91
N ARG A 332 5.45 -32.78 -7.94
CA ARG A 332 4.68 -34.03 -8.12
C ARG A 332 3.16 -33.83 -7.96
N TYR A 333 2.68 -32.60 -7.77
CA TYR A 333 1.27 -32.26 -7.51
C TYR A 333 0.66 -32.96 -6.28
N LEU A 334 1.47 -33.34 -5.30
CA LEU A 334 1.00 -34.02 -4.08
C LEU A 334 0.65 -33.04 -2.95
N MET A 335 1.12 -31.79 -3.03
CA MET A 335 1.03 -30.79 -1.97
C MET A 335 0.56 -29.45 -2.52
N VAL A 336 -0.28 -28.77 -1.74
CA VAL A 336 -0.87 -27.49 -2.10
C VAL A 336 -0.25 -26.37 -1.27
N ALA A 337 -0.17 -26.52 0.05
CA ALA A 337 0.26 -25.48 0.97
C ALA A 337 0.95 -26.05 2.22
N SER A 338 1.55 -25.18 3.03
CA SER A 338 2.12 -25.55 4.33
C SER A 338 1.83 -24.47 5.36
N GLN A 339 1.55 -24.86 6.60
CA GLN A 339 1.29 -23.95 7.71
C GLN A 339 1.82 -24.53 9.02
N ARG A 340 2.31 -23.68 9.93
CA ARG A 340 2.57 -24.08 11.31
C ARG A 340 1.34 -23.81 12.17
N VAL A 341 0.81 -24.84 12.80
CA VAL A 341 -0.31 -24.76 13.76
C VAL A 341 0.19 -25.35 15.08
N ASP A 342 0.16 -24.57 16.15
CA ASP A 342 0.65 -24.96 17.48
C ASP A 342 2.10 -25.47 17.49
N GLY A 343 2.94 -24.85 16.64
CA GLY A 343 4.35 -25.23 16.48
C GLY A 343 4.60 -26.48 15.63
N ILE A 344 3.55 -27.22 15.25
CA ILE A 344 3.62 -28.39 14.35
C ILE A 344 3.52 -27.90 12.91
N LEU A 345 4.49 -28.27 12.08
CA LEU A 345 4.44 -27.99 10.64
C LEU A 345 3.47 -28.97 9.99
N LYS A 346 2.37 -28.48 9.44
CA LYS A 346 1.39 -29.24 8.68
C LYS A 346 1.49 -28.88 7.20
N VAL A 347 1.22 -29.87 6.36
CA VAL A 347 1.25 -29.77 4.90
C VAL A 347 -0.13 -30.12 4.37
N LEU A 348 -0.69 -29.25 3.55
CA LEU A 348 -1.95 -29.48 2.86
C LEU A 348 -1.67 -30.36 1.65
N MET A 349 -2.21 -31.58 1.67
CA MET A 349 -2.08 -32.56 0.61
C MET A 349 -3.09 -32.29 -0.53
N ALA A 350 -2.87 -32.88 -1.71
CA ALA A 350 -3.77 -32.74 -2.86
C ALA A 350 -5.21 -33.18 -2.56
N CYS A 351 -5.38 -34.16 -1.67
CA CYS A 351 -6.67 -34.61 -1.16
C CYS A 351 -7.39 -33.63 -0.20
N ASP A 352 -6.89 -32.39 -0.03
CA ASP A 352 -7.38 -31.39 0.94
C ASP A 352 -7.21 -31.74 2.43
N GLU A 353 -6.36 -32.71 2.74
CA GLU A 353 -6.06 -33.06 4.14
C GLU A 353 -4.78 -32.36 4.63
N TRP A 354 -4.84 -31.80 5.85
CA TRP A 354 -3.69 -31.25 6.55
C TRP A 354 -2.96 -32.33 7.35
N VAL A 355 -1.78 -32.72 6.89
CA VAL A 355 -1.00 -33.80 7.51
C VAL A 355 0.27 -33.23 8.16
N PRO A 356 0.61 -33.61 9.40
CA PRO A 356 1.88 -33.24 10.03
C PRO A 356 3.09 -33.68 9.19
N TYR A 357 4.04 -32.76 8.97
CA TYR A 357 5.25 -32.99 8.18
C TYR A 357 6.08 -34.15 8.73
N ASP A 358 6.18 -34.29 10.06
CA ASP A 358 6.96 -35.35 10.70
C ASP A 358 6.47 -36.76 10.31
N LEU A 359 5.17 -36.92 10.04
CA LEU A 359 4.60 -38.19 9.54
C LEU A 359 4.98 -38.41 8.07
N LEU A 360 4.93 -37.36 7.26
CA LEU A 360 5.22 -37.44 5.84
C LEU A 360 6.71 -37.66 5.56
N GLN A 361 7.61 -37.15 6.40
CA GLN A 361 9.06 -37.31 6.22
C GLN A 361 9.52 -38.77 6.30
N THR A 362 8.75 -39.63 6.97
CA THR A 362 9.04 -41.07 7.08
C THR A 362 8.60 -41.90 5.88
N LEU A 363 7.80 -41.32 4.98
CA LEU A 363 7.23 -42.01 3.83
C LEU A 363 8.02 -41.67 2.56
N SER A 364 8.14 -42.65 1.68
CA SER A 364 8.60 -42.43 0.31
C SER A 364 7.55 -41.67 -0.51
N TRP A 365 7.97 -41.03 -1.60
CA TRP A 365 7.04 -40.31 -2.49
C TRP A 365 5.95 -41.22 -3.07
N ASP A 366 6.25 -42.49 -3.34
CA ASP A 366 5.28 -43.45 -3.87
C ASP A 366 4.22 -43.83 -2.81
N GLU A 367 4.62 -43.95 -1.54
CA GLU A 367 3.67 -44.17 -0.44
C GLU A 367 2.80 -42.94 -0.17
N ILE A 368 3.38 -41.74 -0.26
CA ILE A 368 2.63 -40.49 -0.15
C ILE A 368 1.62 -40.40 -1.30
N ALA A 369 2.03 -40.72 -2.53
CA ALA A 369 1.13 -40.73 -3.68
C ALA A 369 0.03 -41.79 -3.56
N ALA A 370 0.37 -43.00 -3.10
CA ALA A 370 -0.62 -44.06 -2.89
C ALA A 370 -1.66 -43.71 -1.81
N ARG A 371 -1.26 -42.96 -0.76
CA ARG A 371 -2.16 -42.56 0.32
C ARG A 371 -2.95 -41.28 0.05
N PHE A 372 -2.31 -40.28 -0.57
CA PHE A 372 -2.84 -38.91 -0.66
C PHE A 372 -2.96 -38.38 -2.09
N GLY A 373 -2.42 -39.09 -3.09
CA GLY A 373 -2.44 -38.72 -4.50
C GLY A 373 -3.75 -39.07 -5.23
N GLY A 374 -4.86 -39.15 -4.49
CA GLY A 374 -6.17 -39.46 -5.07
C GLY A 374 -6.54 -38.52 -6.22
N PRO A 375 -7.26 -39.02 -7.24
CA PRO A 375 -7.51 -38.28 -8.48
C PRO A 375 -8.46 -37.11 -8.22
N LYS A 376 -7.92 -35.91 -7.98
CA LYS A 376 -8.67 -34.65 -8.18
C LYS A 376 -8.59 -34.16 -9.64
N GLN A 377 -8.55 -35.08 -10.60
CA GLN A 377 -8.53 -34.70 -12.01
C GLN A 377 -9.87 -34.16 -12.53
N GLU A 378 -10.95 -34.20 -11.73
CA GLU A 378 -12.27 -33.74 -12.20
C GLU A 378 -12.69 -32.34 -11.73
N CYS A 379 -11.96 -31.69 -10.81
CA CYS A 379 -12.49 -30.46 -10.17
C CYS A 379 -11.92 -29.12 -10.68
N TYR A 380 -11.05 -29.10 -11.70
CA TYR A 380 -10.46 -27.86 -12.25
C TYR A 380 -10.67 -27.66 -13.76
N ALA A 381 -11.55 -28.45 -14.38
CA ALA A 381 -12.05 -28.18 -15.72
C ALA A 381 -13.47 -27.59 -15.62
N SER A 382 -13.58 -26.35 -15.11
CA SER A 382 -14.83 -25.57 -15.14
C SER A 382 -14.50 -24.09 -15.19
#